data_AF-S3AA21-F1
#
_entry.id   AF-S3AA21-F1
#
_cell.length_a   1.000
_cell.length_b   1.000
_cell.length_c   1.000
_cell.angle_alpha   90.00
_cell.angle_beta   90.00
_cell.angle_gamma   90.00
#
_symmetry.space_group_name_H-M   'P 1'
#
loop_
_entity.id
_entity.type
_entity.pdbx_description
1 polymer ?
#
loop_
_entity_poly.entity_id
_entity_poly.type
_entity_poly.pdbx_seq_one_letter_code
_entity_poly.pdbx_strand_id
1 'polypeptide(L)'
;MKHLLVKLLLSSILILSCIGQTAFAKTDDAGVLAGLESNSDMYSYLNHYHYSLWLADHRYSSHDMYISADQSVIISLWDYSTPPSMIYITKSGYATNKGAMVGMTRSEVESLYGPLLEDTEWGRPAEPYGDIYHGYDTYTGYYVGEYVGYHNEGLSFVFNKYTNRVVLIRYQRDRHGNSNVLSDVKEYNLLPYLL
;
A
#
# COMPACT_ATOMS: atom_id res chain seq x y z
N MET A 1 45.79 -42.07 -1.95
CA MET A 1 44.42 -42.23 -1.39
C MET A 1 44.01 -41.17 -0.37
N LYS A 2 44.92 -40.60 0.45
CA LYS A 2 44.57 -39.55 1.44
C LYS A 2 44.13 -38.21 0.84
N HIS A 3 44.61 -37.85 -0.36
CA HIS A 3 44.27 -36.57 -1.00
C HIS A 3 42.94 -36.55 -1.77
N LEU A 4 42.31 -37.71 -2.01
CA LEU A 4 41.02 -37.78 -2.71
C LEU A 4 39.83 -37.61 -1.74
N LEU A 5 39.98 -38.08 -0.50
CA LEU A 5 38.97 -37.98 0.56
C LEU A 5 38.75 -36.53 1.05
N VAL A 6 39.81 -35.71 1.10
CA VAL A 6 39.69 -34.30 1.51
C VAL A 6 38.90 -33.46 0.49
N LYS A 7 39.01 -33.80 -0.81
CA LYS A 7 38.24 -33.11 -1.86
C LYS A 7 36.75 -33.49 -1.85
N LEU A 8 36.40 -34.72 -1.45
CA LEU A 8 35.00 -35.13 -1.30
C LEU A 8 34.34 -34.57 -0.03
N LEU A 9 35.11 -34.31 1.04
CA LEU A 9 34.59 -33.70 2.27
C LEU A 9 34.37 -32.18 2.15
N LEU A 10 35.13 -31.49 1.29
CA LEU A 10 34.85 -30.07 0.98
C LEU A 10 33.69 -29.88 0.02
N SER A 11 33.30 -30.90 -0.76
CA SER A 11 32.15 -30.81 -1.68
C SER A 11 30.81 -31.19 -1.03
N SER A 12 30.81 -31.66 0.22
CA SER A 12 29.61 -32.14 0.92
C SER A 12 29.07 -31.17 1.98
N ILE A 13 29.66 -29.98 2.14
CA ILE A 13 29.16 -28.93 3.04
C ILE A 13 28.25 -27.92 2.32
N LEU A 14 28.06 -28.05 0.99
CA LEU A 14 27.37 -27.03 0.18
C LEU A 14 25.98 -27.44 -0.33
N ILE A 15 25.25 -28.31 0.39
CA ILE A 15 23.90 -28.76 -0.04
C ILE A 15 22.84 -28.63 1.07
N LEU A 16 23.12 -27.95 2.20
CA LEU A 16 22.12 -27.75 3.27
C LEU A 16 21.99 -26.30 3.76
N SER A 17 22.00 -25.32 2.86
CA SER A 17 21.55 -23.95 3.18
C SER A 17 20.44 -23.41 2.28
N CYS A 18 19.90 -24.20 1.35
CA CYS A 18 18.70 -23.81 0.58
C CYS A 18 17.38 -24.09 1.31
N ILE A 19 17.39 -24.12 2.65
CA ILE A 19 16.17 -23.87 3.45
C ILE A 19 16.20 -22.39 3.86
N GLY A 20 16.44 -21.51 2.88
CA GLY A 20 15.98 -20.14 2.93
C GLY A 20 14.57 -20.16 2.40
N GLN A 21 13.58 -20.47 3.24
CA GLN A 21 12.23 -19.98 2.99
C GLN A 21 12.30 -18.46 3.08
N THR A 22 12.69 -17.77 2.00
CA THR A 22 12.49 -16.33 1.88
C THR A 22 11.02 -16.11 1.54
N ALA A 23 10.17 -16.28 2.55
CA ALA A 23 8.76 -15.91 2.53
C ALA A 23 8.61 -14.38 2.62
N PHE A 24 9.26 -13.64 1.71
CA PHE A 24 9.17 -12.18 1.64
C PHE A 24 9.12 -11.72 0.17
N ALA A 25 8.20 -12.31 -0.60
CA ALA A 25 7.95 -11.87 -1.98
C ALA A 25 6.89 -10.76 -2.08
N LYS A 26 6.22 -10.41 -0.97
CA LYS A 26 5.24 -9.31 -0.91
C LYS A 26 5.87 -7.95 -0.61
N THR A 27 7.14 -7.90 -0.21
CA THR A 27 7.72 -6.71 0.42
C THR A 27 8.34 -5.78 -0.61
N ASP A 28 7.78 -4.60 -0.76
CA ASP A 28 8.37 -3.46 -1.45
C ASP A 28 8.42 -2.24 -0.51
N ASP A 29 9.09 -1.15 -0.89
CA ASP A 29 9.00 0.14 -0.19
C ASP A 29 7.61 0.74 -0.40
N ALA A 30 6.66 0.38 0.47
CA ALA A 30 5.30 0.88 0.50
C ALA A 30 5.23 2.29 1.11
N GLY A 31 6.01 3.23 0.60
CA GLY A 31 5.97 4.62 1.04
C GLY A 31 4.91 5.44 0.29
N VAL A 32 4.61 6.63 0.82
CA VAL A 32 3.77 7.62 0.12
C VAL A 32 4.49 8.97 0.10
N LEU A 33 3.77 10.08 0.27
CA LEU A 33 4.24 11.47 0.10
C LEU A 33 5.61 11.74 0.75
N ALA A 34 6.69 11.54 -0.01
CA ALA A 34 8.08 11.78 0.40
C ALA A 34 8.42 11.33 1.84
N GLY A 35 7.96 10.15 2.26
CA GLY A 35 8.29 9.64 3.59
C GLY A 35 7.34 10.06 4.70
N LEU A 36 6.19 10.69 4.39
CA LEU A 36 5.23 11.19 5.39
C LEU A 36 4.79 10.10 6.38
N GLU A 37 4.82 8.84 5.97
CA GLU A 37 4.60 7.67 6.82
C GLU A 37 5.64 7.47 7.94
N SER A 38 6.70 8.27 7.99
CA SER A 38 7.70 8.25 9.05
C SER A 38 7.71 9.53 9.91
N ASN A 39 6.79 10.45 9.66
CA ASN A 39 6.75 11.74 10.37
C ASN A 39 6.10 11.59 11.76
N SER A 40 6.90 11.75 12.81
CA SER A 40 6.45 11.68 14.20
C SER A 40 5.72 12.95 14.67
N ASP A 41 5.86 14.08 13.98
CA ASP A 41 5.21 15.34 14.31
C ASP A 41 4.17 15.73 13.24
N MET A 42 3.07 14.99 13.26
CA MET A 42 1.98 15.18 12.31
C MET A 42 1.26 16.52 12.46
N TYR A 43 1.12 17.06 13.67
CA TYR A 43 0.44 18.34 13.85
C TYR A 43 1.25 19.51 13.27
N SER A 44 2.57 19.51 13.42
CA SER A 44 3.42 20.51 12.75
C SER A 44 3.32 20.41 11.23
N TYR A 45 3.32 19.18 10.68
CA TYR A 45 3.12 18.97 9.24
C TYR A 45 1.77 19.52 8.76
N LEU A 46 0.68 19.11 9.42
CA LEU A 46 -0.68 19.53 9.05
C LEU A 46 -0.81 21.06 9.10
N ASN A 47 -0.27 21.70 10.13
CA ASN A 47 -0.27 23.16 10.26
C ASN A 47 0.58 23.85 9.19
N HIS A 48 1.79 23.35 8.93
CA HIS A 48 2.71 23.93 7.95
C HIS A 48 2.12 23.88 6.53
N TYR A 49 1.47 22.78 6.17
CA TYR A 49 0.86 22.58 4.85
C TYR A 49 -0.64 22.96 4.81
N HIS A 50 -1.13 23.65 5.84
CA HIS A 50 -2.50 24.20 5.90
C HIS A 50 -3.62 23.17 5.69
N TYR A 51 -3.45 21.97 6.23
CA TYR A 51 -4.51 20.98 6.28
C TYR A 51 -5.61 21.43 7.24
N SER A 52 -6.86 21.17 6.88
CA SER A 52 -8.03 21.47 7.71
C SER A 52 -8.65 20.20 8.25
N LEU A 53 -9.22 20.25 9.46
CA LEU A 53 -9.99 19.14 10.01
C LEU A 53 -11.20 18.86 9.10
N TRP A 54 -11.32 17.63 8.63
CA TRP A 54 -12.36 17.18 7.70
C TRP A 54 -13.43 16.37 8.42
N LEU A 55 -12.99 15.44 9.27
CA LEU A 55 -13.85 14.57 10.06
C LEU A 55 -13.23 14.42 11.45
N ALA A 56 -14.08 14.49 12.46
CA ALA A 56 -13.72 14.19 13.85
C ALA A 56 -14.80 13.28 14.43
N ASP A 57 -14.44 12.03 14.69
CA ASP A 57 -15.28 11.08 15.40
C ASP A 57 -14.52 10.55 16.62
N HIS A 58 -15.02 10.90 17.81
CA HIS A 58 -14.41 10.51 19.08
C HIS A 58 -15.31 9.55 19.88
N ARG A 59 -16.30 8.93 19.24
CA ARG A 59 -17.28 8.07 19.94
C ARG A 59 -16.64 6.83 20.57
N TYR A 60 -15.58 6.30 19.96
CA TYR A 60 -14.93 5.06 20.40
C TYR A 60 -13.40 5.14 20.51
N SER A 61 -12.77 5.97 19.68
CA SER A 61 -11.38 6.41 19.77
C SER A 61 -11.27 7.74 19.04
N SER A 62 -10.17 8.47 19.17
CA SER A 62 -10.01 9.67 18.37
C SER A 62 -9.67 9.33 16.94
N HIS A 63 -10.65 9.56 16.09
CA HIS A 63 -10.56 9.43 14.66
C HIS A 63 -10.68 10.83 14.07
N ASP A 64 -9.52 11.49 13.97
CA ASP A 64 -9.42 12.78 13.28
C ASP A 64 -8.84 12.57 11.90
N MET A 65 -9.52 13.09 10.89
CA MET A 65 -9.05 13.13 9.52
C MET A 65 -8.90 14.58 9.08
N TYR A 66 -7.81 14.86 8.40
CA TYR A 66 -7.47 16.18 7.90
C TYR A 66 -7.37 16.16 6.38
N ILE A 67 -7.79 17.21 5.72
CA ILE A 67 -7.79 17.32 4.26
C ILE A 67 -6.96 18.52 3.80
N SER A 68 -6.22 18.34 2.70
CA SER A 68 -5.46 19.40 2.04
C SER A 68 -6.39 20.48 1.46
N ALA A 69 -5.87 21.69 1.27
CA ALA A 69 -6.67 22.83 0.80
C ALA A 69 -7.32 22.61 -0.58
N ASP A 70 -6.67 21.85 -1.46
CA ASP A 70 -7.15 21.46 -2.80
C ASP A 70 -8.01 20.18 -2.79
N GLN A 71 -8.23 19.60 -1.60
CA GLN A 71 -9.03 18.40 -1.35
C GLN A 71 -8.53 17.17 -2.13
N SER A 72 -7.22 17.04 -2.28
CA SER A 72 -6.57 15.94 -3.00
C SER A 72 -5.94 14.92 -2.06
N VAL A 73 -5.60 15.31 -0.83
CA VAL A 73 -4.98 14.43 0.17
C VAL A 73 -5.77 14.48 1.46
N ILE A 74 -6.10 13.31 1.98
CA ILE A 74 -6.72 13.14 3.30
C ILE A 74 -5.77 12.33 4.17
N ILE A 75 -5.53 12.79 5.39
CA ILE A 75 -4.63 12.16 6.36
C ILE A 75 -5.47 11.76 7.58
N SER A 76 -5.47 10.48 7.91
CA SER A 76 -6.12 9.95 9.12
C SER A 76 -5.10 9.79 10.25
N LEU A 77 -5.44 10.32 11.41
CA LEU A 77 -4.67 10.19 12.65
C LEU A 77 -5.24 9.10 13.57
N TRP A 78 -5.97 8.13 13.02
CA TRP A 78 -6.59 7.00 13.73
C TRP A 78 -5.56 5.99 14.28
N ASP A 79 -4.63 6.47 15.11
CA ASP A 79 -3.83 5.77 16.12
C ASP A 79 -2.95 6.84 16.80
N TYR A 80 -3.11 7.01 18.11
CA TYR A 80 -2.32 7.98 18.89
C TYR A 80 -0.86 7.57 19.09
N SER A 81 -0.55 6.29 18.93
CA SER A 81 0.79 5.79 19.23
C SER A 81 1.81 6.11 18.13
N THR A 82 1.38 6.08 16.86
CA THR A 82 2.19 6.51 15.71
C THR A 82 1.29 7.02 14.57
N PRO A 83 1.04 8.33 14.44
CA PRO A 83 0.36 8.91 13.28
C PRO A 83 1.32 9.17 12.09
N PRO A 84 0.84 9.25 10.82
CA PRO A 84 -0.55 9.08 10.40
C PRO A 84 -0.90 7.62 10.12
N SER A 85 -2.07 7.17 10.55
CA SER A 85 -2.52 5.77 10.35
C SER A 85 -2.79 5.44 8.88
N MET A 86 -3.37 6.38 8.15
CA MET A 86 -3.73 6.24 6.74
C MET A 86 -3.57 7.57 6.00
N ILE A 87 -3.23 7.49 4.72
CA ILE A 87 -3.16 8.63 3.82
C ILE A 87 -3.90 8.25 2.54
N TYR A 88 -4.83 9.09 2.10
CA TYR A 88 -5.57 8.93 0.85
C TYR A 88 -5.18 10.03 -0.12
N ILE A 89 -4.86 9.68 -1.36
CA ILE A 89 -4.67 10.62 -2.47
C ILE A 89 -5.82 10.40 -3.45
N THR A 90 -6.71 11.38 -3.56
CA THR A 90 -7.98 11.32 -4.30
C THR A 90 -7.93 12.05 -5.65
N LYS A 91 -6.90 12.89 -5.88
CA LYS A 91 -6.71 13.66 -7.11
C LYS A 91 -5.26 13.63 -7.59
N SER A 92 -5.05 13.88 -8.87
CA SER A 92 -3.71 14.02 -9.46
C SER A 92 -2.97 15.23 -8.88
N GLY A 93 -1.63 15.20 -8.92
CA GLY A 93 -0.77 16.30 -8.45
C GLY A 93 0.10 15.92 -7.24
N TYR A 94 -0.18 14.77 -6.65
CA TYR A 94 0.59 14.20 -5.54
C TYR A 94 1.09 12.81 -5.93
N ALA A 95 2.38 12.60 -5.73
CA ALA A 95 3.05 11.36 -6.05
C ALA A 95 3.44 10.59 -4.79
N THR A 96 3.38 9.27 -4.86
CA THR A 96 4.06 8.41 -3.88
C THR A 96 5.57 8.62 -3.93
N ASN A 97 6.30 8.04 -2.97
CA ASN A 97 7.77 7.99 -2.95
C ASN A 97 8.38 7.50 -4.28
N LYS A 98 7.70 6.58 -5.00
CA LYS A 98 8.14 6.07 -6.29
C LYS A 98 7.52 6.76 -7.50
N GLY A 99 6.76 7.84 -7.30
CA GLY A 99 6.23 8.63 -8.41
C GLY A 99 4.84 8.23 -8.89
N ALA A 100 4.16 7.26 -8.25
CA ALA A 100 2.82 6.88 -8.68
C ALA A 100 1.78 7.94 -8.30
N MET A 101 0.84 8.20 -9.20
CA MET A 101 -0.15 9.28 -9.09
C MET A 101 -1.54 8.81 -9.50
N VAL A 102 -2.58 9.46 -8.94
CA VAL A 102 -3.94 9.33 -9.45
C VAL A 102 -3.99 9.73 -10.93
N GLY A 103 -4.65 8.91 -11.74
CA GLY A 103 -4.75 9.06 -13.19
C GLY A 103 -3.81 8.15 -13.99
N MET A 104 -2.80 7.55 -13.35
CA MET A 104 -1.91 6.57 -13.99
C MET A 104 -2.65 5.30 -14.39
N THR A 105 -2.17 4.66 -15.44
CA THR A 105 -2.62 3.34 -15.91
C THR A 105 -2.07 2.23 -15.04
N ARG A 106 -2.70 1.05 -15.08
CA ARG A 106 -2.19 -0.16 -14.44
C ARG A 106 -0.73 -0.46 -14.81
N SER A 107 -0.37 -0.40 -16.10
CA SER A 107 0.98 -0.71 -16.56
C SER A 107 2.03 0.28 -16.04
N GLU A 108 1.67 1.55 -15.86
CA GLU A 108 2.57 2.54 -15.26
C GLU A 108 2.80 2.22 -13.77
N VAL A 109 1.75 1.86 -13.03
CA VAL A 109 1.89 1.42 -11.63
C VAL A 109 2.75 0.17 -11.52
N GLU A 110 2.50 -0.84 -12.37
CA GLU A 110 3.27 -2.09 -12.38
C GLU A 110 4.74 -1.87 -12.73
N SER A 111 5.05 -0.84 -13.55
CA SER A 111 6.44 -0.46 -13.84
C SER A 111 7.20 0.10 -12.64
N LEU A 112 6.49 0.64 -11.65
CA LEU A 112 7.07 1.26 -10.45
C LEU A 112 7.15 0.30 -9.26
N TYR A 113 6.18 -0.61 -9.13
CA TYR A 113 6.00 -1.46 -7.95
C TYR A 113 6.04 -2.97 -8.23
N GLY A 114 6.15 -3.38 -9.50
CA GLY A 114 6.07 -4.78 -9.91
C GLY A 114 4.64 -5.21 -10.29
N PRO A 115 4.48 -6.44 -10.82
CA PRO A 115 3.21 -6.89 -11.39
C PRO A 115 2.09 -6.99 -10.35
N LEU A 116 0.85 -6.77 -10.80
CA LEU A 116 -0.35 -7.05 -10.02
C LEU A 116 -0.92 -8.41 -10.42
N LEU A 117 -1.11 -9.30 -9.45
CA LEU A 117 -1.49 -10.69 -9.68
C LEU A 117 -2.86 -10.99 -9.07
N GLU A 118 -3.66 -11.80 -9.76
CA GLU A 118 -4.86 -12.39 -9.17
C GLU A 118 -4.48 -13.60 -8.30
N ASP A 119 -5.24 -13.85 -7.23
CA ASP A 119 -4.99 -14.91 -6.24
C ASP A 119 -4.89 -16.34 -6.83
N THR A 120 -5.19 -16.49 -8.13
CA THR A 120 -5.16 -17.76 -8.88
C THR A 120 -3.82 -18.10 -9.54
N GLU A 121 -2.82 -17.21 -9.49
CA GLU A 121 -1.55 -17.48 -10.18
C GLU A 121 -0.67 -18.47 -9.40
N TRP A 122 -0.54 -19.68 -9.95
CA TRP A 122 0.34 -20.73 -9.43
C TRP A 122 1.81 -20.32 -9.55
N GLY A 123 2.40 -19.98 -8.40
CA GLY A 123 3.80 -19.59 -8.26
C GLY A 123 3.96 -18.08 -8.18
N ARG A 124 3.87 -17.54 -6.95
CA ARG A 124 4.13 -16.12 -6.69
C ARG A 124 5.58 -15.81 -7.11
N PRO A 125 5.84 -14.70 -7.81
CA PRO A 125 7.18 -14.32 -8.25
C PRO A 125 8.16 -14.23 -7.08
N ALA A 126 9.45 -14.38 -7.36
CA ALA A 126 10.51 -14.06 -6.40
C ALA A 126 10.68 -12.54 -6.22
N GLU A 127 10.27 -11.76 -7.23
CA GLU A 127 10.29 -10.30 -7.24
C GLU A 127 9.02 -9.73 -6.54
N PRO A 128 9.06 -8.48 -6.07
CA PRO A 128 7.88 -7.81 -5.50
C PRO A 128 6.69 -7.84 -6.44
N TYR A 129 5.50 -8.11 -5.89
CA TYR A 129 4.23 -8.10 -6.59
C TYR A 129 3.13 -7.55 -5.69
N GLY A 130 2.02 -7.12 -6.28
CA GLY A 130 0.80 -6.75 -5.57
C GLY A 130 -0.34 -7.72 -5.84
N ASP A 131 -1.28 -7.82 -4.91
CA ASP A 131 -2.47 -8.66 -5.05
C ASP A 131 -3.63 -7.84 -5.66
N ILE A 132 -4.39 -8.44 -6.56
CA ILE A 132 -5.63 -7.87 -7.11
C ILE A 132 -6.82 -8.41 -6.33
N TYR A 133 -7.71 -7.51 -5.93
CA TYR A 133 -9.06 -7.87 -5.51
C TYR A 133 -10.09 -6.92 -6.11
N HIS A 134 -11.31 -7.42 -6.31
CA HIS A 134 -12.38 -6.68 -6.96
C HIS A 134 -13.33 -6.04 -5.96
N GLY A 135 -13.94 -4.93 -6.38
CA GLY A 135 -15.00 -4.30 -5.61
C GLY A 135 -16.24 -5.16 -5.47
N TYR A 136 -16.98 -4.86 -4.41
CA TYR A 136 -18.19 -5.55 -3.98
C TYR A 136 -19.36 -4.55 -3.94
N ASP A 137 -20.60 -5.05 -3.89
CA ASP A 137 -21.82 -4.22 -3.74
C ASP A 137 -21.89 -3.10 -4.81
N THR A 138 -22.13 -1.84 -4.42
CA THR A 138 -22.22 -0.69 -5.35
C THR A 138 -20.87 -0.19 -5.88
N TYR A 139 -19.77 -0.88 -5.58
CA TYR A 139 -18.41 -0.55 -6.00
C TYR A 139 -17.82 -1.60 -6.96
N THR A 140 -18.66 -2.40 -7.61
CA THR A 140 -18.24 -3.41 -8.59
C THR A 140 -17.52 -2.84 -9.81
N GLY A 141 -17.71 -1.56 -10.12
CA GLY A 141 -16.98 -0.83 -11.17
C GLY A 141 -15.52 -0.53 -10.83
N TYR A 142 -15.05 -0.91 -9.64
CA TYR A 142 -13.67 -0.75 -9.19
C TYR A 142 -12.97 -2.10 -8.94
N TYR A 143 -11.66 -2.09 -9.09
CA TYR A 143 -10.78 -3.13 -8.55
C TYR A 143 -9.58 -2.46 -7.88
N VAL A 144 -8.86 -3.21 -7.06
CA VAL A 144 -7.74 -2.70 -6.29
C VAL A 144 -6.51 -3.56 -6.56
N GLY A 145 -5.37 -2.91 -6.75
CA GLY A 145 -4.06 -3.53 -6.61
C GLY A 145 -3.44 -3.12 -5.29
N GLU A 146 -3.05 -4.06 -4.44
CA GLU A 146 -2.42 -3.79 -3.15
C GLU A 146 -1.00 -4.36 -3.08
N TYR A 147 -0.04 -3.48 -2.81
CA TYR A 147 1.34 -3.84 -2.46
C TYR A 147 1.51 -3.74 -0.94
N VAL A 148 2.45 -4.52 -0.40
CA VAL A 148 2.69 -4.55 1.05
C VAL A 148 4.13 -4.21 1.38
N GLY A 149 4.29 -3.36 2.40
CA GLY A 149 5.58 -2.95 2.91
C GLY A 149 6.25 -4.05 3.72
N TYR A 150 7.56 -3.90 3.91
CA TYR A 150 8.31 -4.75 4.84
C TYR A 150 7.75 -4.68 6.27
N HIS A 151 7.22 -3.52 6.69
CA HIS A 151 6.65 -3.32 8.03
C HIS A 151 5.14 -3.58 8.11
N ASN A 152 4.60 -4.41 7.20
CA ASN A 152 3.16 -4.70 7.07
C ASN A 152 2.30 -3.48 6.69
N GLU A 153 2.92 -2.51 6.04
CA GLU A 153 2.25 -1.34 5.47
C GLU A 153 1.47 -1.75 4.23
N GLY A 154 0.39 -1.06 3.90
CA GLY A 154 -0.41 -1.32 2.71
C GLY A 154 -0.41 -0.12 1.79
N LEU A 155 -0.06 -0.33 0.52
CA LEU A 155 -0.24 0.66 -0.53
C LEU A 155 -1.25 0.12 -1.55
N SER A 156 -2.46 0.67 -1.49
CA SER A 156 -3.58 0.28 -2.35
C SER A 156 -3.78 1.30 -3.47
N PHE A 157 -3.89 0.81 -4.69
CA PHE A 157 -4.28 1.57 -5.88
C PHE A 157 -5.68 1.13 -6.29
N VAL A 158 -6.68 2.00 -6.14
CA VAL A 158 -8.03 1.73 -6.64
C VAL A 158 -8.11 2.17 -8.09
N PHE A 159 -8.51 1.25 -8.96
CA PHE A 159 -8.65 1.45 -10.38
C PHE A 159 -10.12 1.48 -10.77
N ASN A 160 -10.47 2.42 -11.65
CA ASN A 160 -11.73 2.37 -12.38
C ASN A 160 -11.63 1.29 -13.47
N LYS A 161 -12.49 0.27 -13.44
CA LYS A 161 -12.47 -0.86 -14.40
C LYS A 161 -12.64 -0.43 -15.85
N TYR A 162 -13.39 0.64 -16.08
CA TYR A 162 -13.75 1.11 -17.42
C TYR A 162 -12.62 1.89 -18.09
N THR A 163 -11.85 2.63 -17.31
CA THR A 163 -10.72 3.43 -17.83
C THR A 163 -9.37 2.78 -17.58
N ASN A 164 -9.31 1.76 -16.72
CA ASN A 164 -8.09 1.09 -16.27
C ASN A 164 -7.05 2.06 -15.70
N ARG A 165 -7.53 3.05 -14.94
CA ARG A 165 -6.72 4.13 -14.35
C ARG A 165 -6.96 4.25 -12.87
N VAL A 166 -5.91 4.61 -12.14
CA VAL A 166 -5.94 4.89 -10.71
C VAL A 166 -6.87 6.07 -10.45
N VAL A 167 -7.80 5.91 -9.52
CA VAL A 167 -8.74 6.95 -9.05
C VAL A 167 -8.55 7.30 -7.58
N LEU A 168 -7.89 6.42 -6.81
CA LEU A 168 -7.55 6.64 -5.41
C LEU A 168 -6.27 5.86 -5.11
N ILE A 169 -5.39 6.46 -4.33
CA ILE A 169 -4.26 5.77 -3.69
C ILE A 169 -4.48 5.82 -2.19
N ARG A 170 -4.33 4.71 -1.49
CA ARG A 170 -4.32 4.67 -0.02
C ARG A 170 -3.01 4.08 0.47
N TYR A 171 -2.29 4.82 1.30
CA TYR A 171 -1.30 4.26 2.21
C TYR A 171 -1.96 3.94 3.56
N GLN A 172 -1.56 2.83 4.15
CA GLN A 172 -1.94 2.39 5.48
C GLN A 172 -0.69 1.91 6.22
N ARG A 173 -0.44 2.44 7.41
CA ARG A 173 0.77 2.09 8.18
C ARG A 173 0.78 0.64 8.64
N ASP A 174 -0.34 0.12 9.10
CA ASP A 174 -0.45 -1.27 9.53
C ASP A 174 -1.77 -1.89 9.02
N ARG A 175 -1.63 -2.95 8.22
CA ARG A 175 -2.74 -3.71 7.66
C ARG A 175 -3.45 -4.61 8.69
N HIS A 176 -2.91 -4.78 9.90
CA HIS A 176 -3.52 -5.66 10.90
C HIS A 176 -4.98 -5.27 11.21
N GLY A 177 -5.89 -6.24 11.08
CA GLY A 177 -7.30 -6.13 11.52
C GLY A 177 -8.15 -5.07 10.79
N ASN A 178 -7.60 -4.43 9.76
CA ASN A 178 -8.20 -3.26 9.16
C ASN A 178 -9.00 -3.56 7.88
N SER A 179 -9.93 -2.65 7.60
CA SER A 179 -10.84 -2.71 6.48
C SER A 179 -10.10 -2.55 5.13
N ASN A 180 -10.58 -3.27 4.11
CA ASN A 180 -10.20 -3.06 2.71
C ASN A 180 -10.40 -1.58 2.32
N VAL A 181 -9.53 -1.00 1.48
CA VAL A 181 -9.68 0.40 1.00
C VAL A 181 -11.09 0.72 0.48
N LEU A 182 -11.81 -0.24 -0.10
CA LEU A 182 -13.18 -0.04 -0.57
C LEU A 182 -14.21 0.10 0.56
N SER A 183 -13.93 -0.45 1.72
CA SER A 183 -14.72 -0.18 2.93
C SER A 183 -14.50 1.26 3.39
N ASP A 184 -13.26 1.76 3.38
CA ASP A 184 -12.97 3.19 3.65
C ASP A 184 -13.65 4.09 2.62
N VAL A 185 -13.62 3.72 1.34
CA VAL A 185 -14.32 4.44 0.26
C VAL A 185 -15.81 4.56 0.56
N LYS A 186 -16.44 3.47 1.03
CA LYS A 186 -17.85 3.46 1.42
C LYS A 186 -18.13 4.31 2.65
N GLU A 187 -17.32 4.15 3.69
CA GLU A 187 -17.49 4.82 4.98
C GLU A 187 -17.34 6.34 4.86
N TYR A 188 -16.31 6.79 4.13
CA TYR A 188 -15.96 8.20 4.00
C TYR A 188 -16.41 8.83 2.67
N ASN A 189 -17.17 8.08 1.84
CA ASN A 189 -17.67 8.54 0.54
C ASN A 189 -16.57 9.12 -0.37
N LEU A 190 -15.42 8.42 -0.45
CA LEU A 190 -14.21 8.90 -1.14
C LEU A 190 -14.30 8.84 -2.67
N LEU A 191 -15.14 7.94 -3.19
CA LEU A 191 -15.38 7.74 -4.61
C LEU A 191 -16.88 7.59 -4.86
N PRO A 192 -17.38 8.02 -6.04
CA PRO A 192 -18.78 7.78 -6.40
C PRO A 192 -19.06 6.30 -6.58
N TYR A 193 -20.34 5.91 -6.58
CA TYR A 193 -20.73 4.56 -7.01
C TYR A 193 -20.46 4.38 -8.50
N LEU A 194 -19.78 3.29 -8.83
CA LEU A 194 -19.67 2.76 -10.18
C LEU A 194 -20.05 1.30 -10.10
N LEU A 195 -21.13 0.93 -10.79
CA LEU A 195 -21.55 -0.46 -10.96
C LEU A 195 -20.70 -1.14 -12.03
#